data_AF-A0A2C9U145-F1
#
_entry.id   AF-A0A2C9U145-F1
#
_cell.length_a   1.000
_cell.length_b   1.000
_cell.length_c   1.000
_cell.angle_alpha   90.00
_cell.angle_beta   90.00
_cell.angle_gamma   90.00
#
_symmetry.space_group_name_H-M   'P 1'
#
loop_
_entity.id
_entity.type
_entity.pdbx_description
1 polymer ?
#
loop_
_entity_poly.entity_id
_entity_poly.type
_entity_poly.pdbx_seq_one_letter_code
_entity_poly.pdbx_strand_id
1 'polypeptide(L)' 'MDASREADISVLPEGCISDVLSFTTPGDACTLSTVSSLFNNAAQSDTVWERFLPADFRSIIKFRK' A
#
# COMPACT_ATOMS: atom_id res chain seq x y z
N MET A 1 -35.35 -9.82 0.62
CA MET A 1 -34.45 -8.74 0.22
C MET A 1 -33.05 -9.28 0.35
N ASP A 2 -32.39 -9.47 -0.79
CA ASP A 2 -31.09 -10.10 -0.96
C ASP A 2 -30.02 -9.29 -0.20
N ALA A 3 -29.44 -9.88 0.83
CA ALA A 3 -28.25 -9.34 1.47
C ALA A 3 -27.07 -9.66 0.55
N SER A 4 -26.89 -8.83 -0.48
CA SER A 4 -25.63 -8.73 -1.21
C SER A 4 -24.51 -8.73 -0.16
N ARG A 5 -23.68 -9.78 -0.18
CA ARG A 5 -22.56 -9.93 0.75
C ARG A 5 -21.54 -8.85 0.44
N GLU A 6 -21.74 -7.67 1.00
CA GLU A 6 -20.82 -6.56 0.85
C GLU A 6 -19.63 -6.85 1.77
N ALA A 7 -18.56 -7.35 1.17
CA ALA A 7 -17.30 -7.57 1.87
C ALA A 7 -16.68 -6.20 2.16
N ASP A 8 -16.58 -5.84 3.43
CA ASP A 8 -15.94 -4.61 3.86
C ASP A 8 -14.41 -4.79 3.86
N ILE A 9 -13.69 -3.88 3.22
CA ILE A 9 -12.22 -3.88 3.18
C ILE A 9 -11.61 -3.72 4.57
N SER A 10 -12.34 -3.13 5.53
CA SER A 10 -11.88 -2.93 6.91
C SER A 10 -11.67 -4.23 7.70
N VAL A 11 -12.22 -5.36 7.23
CA VAL A 11 -12.05 -6.67 7.88
C VAL A 11 -10.72 -7.34 7.50
N LEU A 12 -10.03 -6.84 6.48
CA LEU A 12 -8.75 -7.37 6.06
C LEU A 12 -7.63 -6.93 7.00
N PRO A 13 -6.65 -7.80 7.28
CA PRO A 13 -5.43 -7.38 7.96
C PRO A 13 -4.73 -6.26 7.18
N GLU A 14 -4.14 -5.30 7.89
CA GLU A 14 -3.42 -4.17 7.29
C GLU A 14 -2.38 -4.63 6.26
N GLY A 15 -1.63 -5.70 6.55
CA GLY A 15 -0.65 -6.27 5.62
C GLY A 15 -1.25 -6.72 4.29
N CYS A 16 -2.47 -7.27 4.28
CA CYS A 16 -3.15 -7.63 3.04
C CYS A 16 -3.52 -6.39 2.22
N ILE A 17 -3.88 -5.29 2.89
CA ILE A 17 -4.18 -4.02 2.24
C ILE A 17 -2.90 -3.39 1.71
N SER A 18 -1.80 -3.42 2.47
CA SER A 18 -0.48 -3.00 2.02
C SER A 18 -0.03 -3.79 0.78
N ASP A 19 -0.23 -5.11 0.75
CA ASP A 19 0.09 -5.93 -0.42
C ASP A 19 -0.70 -5.47 -1.64
N VAL A 20 -2.01 -5.22 -1.50
CA VAL A 20 -2.83 -4.68 -2.60
C VAL A 20 -2.33 -3.32 -3.07
N LEU A 21 -2.01 -2.40 -2.15
CA LEU A 21 -1.45 -1.09 -2.48
C LEU A 21 -0.10 -1.21 -3.21
N SER A 22 0.72 -2.21 -2.91
CA SER A 22 1.99 -2.45 -3.62
C SER A 22 1.82 -2.80 -5.10
N PHE A 23 0.61 -3.20 -5.52
CA PHE A 23 0.28 -3.48 -6.92
C PHE A 23 -0.34 -2.28 -7.66
N THR A 24 -0.53 -1.14 -7.01
CA THR A 24 -1.00 0.10 -7.66
C THR A 24 0.17 0.94 -8.17
N THR A 25 -0.09 2.15 -8.66
CA THR A 25 0.99 3.13 -8.87
C THR A 25 1.32 3.88 -7.57
N PRO A 26 2.51 4.50 -7.45
CA PRO A 26 2.85 5.37 -6.30
C PRO A 26 1.85 6.53 -6.10
N GLY A 27 1.34 7.08 -7.21
CA GLY A 27 0.34 8.15 -7.18
C GLY A 27 -1.02 7.68 -6.64
N ASP A 28 -1.45 6.48 -7.03
CA ASP A 28 -2.67 5.87 -6.53
C ASP A 28 -2.55 5.53 -5.04
N ALA A 29 -1.42 4.96 -4.61
CA ALA A 29 -1.16 4.65 -3.20
C ALA A 29 -1.21 5.93 -2.33
N CYS A 30 -0.60 7.02 -2.81
CA CYS A 30 -0.68 8.33 -2.15
C CYS A 30 -2.12 8.86 -2.09
N THR A 31 -2.87 8.78 -3.19
CA THR A 31 -4.27 9.21 -3.23
C THR A 31 -5.12 8.42 -2.24
N LEU A 32 -5.02 7.08 -2.25
CA LEU A 32 -5.74 6.20 -1.34
C LEU A 32 -5.40 6.48 0.13
N SER A 33 -4.15 6.82 0.43
CA SER A 33 -3.72 7.18 1.80
C SER A 33 -4.47 8.39 2.39
N THR A 34 -5.05 9.25 1.54
CA THR A 34 -5.82 10.44 1.97
C THR A 34 -7.32 10.17 2.13
N VAL A 35 -7.82 9.06 1.58
CA VAL A 35 -9.25 8.71 1.57
C VAL A 35 -9.71 8.17 2.93
N SER A 36 -8.86 7.40 3.63
CA SER A 36 -9.20 6.78 4.91
C SER A 36 -7.97 6.46 5.74
N SER A 37 -8.11 6.47 7.07
CA SER A 37 -7.06 6.04 8.00
C SER A 37 -6.60 4.60 7.77
N LEU A 38 -7.49 3.72 7.28
CA LEU A 38 -7.14 2.33 6.94
C LEU A 38 -6.09 2.27 5.84
N PHE A 39 -6.34 2.97 4.73
CA PHE A 39 -5.40 3.07 3.62
C PHE A 39 -4.17 3.88 4.01
N ASN A 40 -4.32 4.90 4.86
CA ASN A 40 -3.20 5.67 5.37
C ASN A 40 -2.19 4.77 6.10
N ASN A 41 -2.67 3.98 7.06
CA ASN A 41 -1.83 3.06 7.82
C ASN A 41 -1.17 2.03 6.89
N ALA A 42 -1.96 1.39 6.02
CA ALA A 42 -1.44 0.41 5.07
C ALA A 42 -0.39 1.00 4.12
N ALA A 43 -0.54 2.26 3.70
CA ALA A 43 0.40 2.98 2.84
C ALA A 43 1.71 3.38 3.57
N GLN A 44 1.76 3.34 4.90
CA GLN A 44 3.01 3.56 5.64
C GLN A 44 3.91 2.32 5.70
N SER A 45 3.42 1.16 5.25
CA SER A 45 4.21 -0.07 5.21
C SER A 45 5.33 0.00 4.16
N ASP A 46 6.53 -0.42 4.55
CA ASP A 46 7.68 -0.56 3.64
C ASP A 46 7.37 -1.48 2.46
N THR A 47 6.49 -2.49 2.64
CA THR A 47 6.07 -3.41 1.58
C THR A 47 5.50 -2.68 0.36
N VAL A 48 4.76 -1.58 0.57
CA VAL A 48 4.18 -0.78 -0.51
C VAL A 48 5.28 -0.13 -1.34
N TRP A 49 6.20 0.55 -0.66
CA TRP A 49 7.20 1.39 -1.33
C TRP A 49 8.38 0.58 -1.86
N GLU A 50 8.80 -0.50 -1.19
CA GLU A 50 9.85 -1.40 -1.69
C GLU A 50 9.48 -1.99 -3.07
N ARG A 51 8.18 -2.18 -3.36
CA ARG A 51 7.71 -2.71 -4.66
C ARG A 51 7.82 -1.70 -5.81
N PHE A 52 7.77 -0.40 -5.50
CA PHE A 52 7.91 0.67 -6.49
C PHE A 52 9.37 1.01 -6.80
N LEU A 53 10.29 0.60 -5.93
CA LEU A 53 11.70 0.90 -6.06
C LEU A 53 12.41 -0.09 -7.01
N PRO A 54 13.47 0.35 -7.70
CA PRO A 54 14.34 -0.55 -8.45
C PRO A 54 14.95 -1.63 -7.57
N ALA A 55 15.23 -2.82 -8.11
CA ALA A 55 15.81 -3.93 -7.35
C ALA A 55 17.16 -3.61 -6.67
N ASP A 56 17.91 -2.66 -7.23
CA ASP A 56 19.22 -2.19 -6.75
C ASP A 56 19.13 -0.93 -5.88
N PHE A 57 17.94 -0.52 -5.42
CA PHE A 57 17.76 0.70 -4.63
C PHE A 57 18.69 0.77 -3.40
N ARG A 58 18.93 -0.37 -2.74
CA ARG A 58 19.85 -0.44 -1.59
C ARG A 58 21.28 -0.08 -1.96
N SER A 59 21.70 -0.31 -3.20
CA SER A 59 23.00 0.12 -3.70
C SER A 59 23.00 1.62 -3.99
N ILE A 60 21.95 2.15 -4.62
CA ILE A 60 21.81 3.59 -4.93
C ILE A 60 21.90 4.46 -3.68
N ILE A 61 21.22 4.07 -2.59
CA ILE A 61 21.20 4.85 -1.34
C ILE A 61 22.57 4.85 -0.66
N LYS A 62 23.34 3.74 -0.76
CA LYS A 62 24.69 3.66 -0.18
C LYS A 62 25.70 4.62 -0.84
N PHE A 63 25.46 5.08 -2.06
CA PHE A 63 26.32 6.04 -2.77
C PHE A 63 26.01 7.51 -2.46
N ARG A 64 24.90 7.80 -1.78
CA ARG A 64 24.53 9.15 -1.34
C ARG A 64 25.15 9.40 0.03
N LYS A 65 26.42 9.84 0.04
CA LYS A 65 27.12 10.31 1.25
C LYS A 65 27.20 11.82 1.26
#